data_AF-A0A0Q6ME16-F1
#
_entry.id   AF-A0A0Q6ME16-F1
#
_cell.length_a   1.000
_cell.length_b   1.000
_cell.length_c   1.000
_cell.angle_alpha   90.00
_cell.angle_beta   90.00
_cell.angle_gamma   90.00
#
_symmetry.space_group_name_H-M   'P 1'
#
loop_
_entity.id
_entity.type
_entity.pdbx_description
1 polymer ?
#
loop_
_entity_poly.entity_id
_entity_poly.type
_entity_poly.pdbx_seq_one_letter_code
_entity_poly.pdbx_strand_id
1 'polypeptide(L)'
;MSQILILAGAAIYGVLGVLHLAYTFFGTNFDPRDANVARAMRSSSPRLTRDTTMWKAWIGFNASHSLGAMLFSLVYLMLAARHMDMLRQSPTFVWLAGIASAAYVVLSLRYWFRIPLAATAIATSCFVAGSLTMSMGY
;
A
#
# COMPACT_ATOMS: atom_id res chain seq x y z
N MET A 1 3.76 23.25 -4.54
CA MET A 1 3.99 22.07 -5.41
C MET A 1 4.16 20.80 -4.58
N SER A 2 5.13 20.74 -3.67
CA SER A 2 5.40 19.56 -2.82
C SER A 2 4.18 19.01 -2.08
N GLN A 3 3.37 19.89 -1.47
CA GLN A 3 2.16 19.49 -0.75
C GLN A 3 1.18 18.71 -1.65
N ILE A 4 0.94 19.20 -2.87
CA ILE A 4 0.03 18.54 -3.83
C ILE A 4 0.58 17.17 -4.23
N LEU A 5 1.89 17.07 -4.47
CA LEU A 5 2.53 15.80 -4.82
C LEU A 5 2.41 14.77 -3.69
N ILE A 6 2.67 15.18 -2.44
CA ILE A 6 2.55 14.29 -1.27
C ILE A 6 1.11 13.85 -1.07
N LEU A 7 0.15 14.78 -1.19
CA LEU A 7 -1.28 14.46 -1.12
C LEU A 7 -1.70 13.47 -2.21
N ALA A 8 -1.25 13.68 -3.46
CA ALA A 8 -1.56 12.79 -4.57
C ALA A 8 -0.98 11.39 -4.36
N GLY A 9 0.30 11.29 -3.98
CA GLY A 9 0.94 10.00 -3.69
C GLY A 9 0.25 9.25 -2.55
N ALA A 10 -0.09 9.94 -1.47
CA ALA A 10 -0.80 9.35 -0.34
C ALA A 10 -2.23 8.94 -0.71
N ALA A 11 -2.95 9.73 -1.51
CA ALA A 11 -4.31 9.41 -1.95
C ALA A 11 -4.34 8.13 -2.81
N ILE A 12 -3.35 7.90 -3.67
CA ILE A 12 -3.23 6.66 -4.45
C ILE A 12 -3.19 5.44 -3.52
N TYR A 13 -2.37 5.46 -2.48
CA TYR A 13 -2.33 4.37 -1.49
C TYR A 13 -3.66 4.18 -0.76
N GLY A 14 -4.37 5.26 -0.45
CA GLY A 14 -5.68 5.20 0.19
C GLY A 14 -6.72 4.52 -0.69
N VAL A 15 -6.81 4.94 -1.96
CA VAL A 15 -7.73 4.34 -2.94
C VAL A 15 -7.40 2.87 -3.18
N LEU A 16 -6.12 2.54 -3.40
CA LEU A 16 -5.69 1.16 -3.56
C LEU A 16 -6.02 0.31 -2.34
N GLY A 17 -5.74 0.81 -1.13
CA GLY A 17 -6.03 0.10 0.12
C GLY A 17 -7.52 -0.16 0.31
N VAL A 18 -8.38 0.83 0.06
CA VAL A 18 -9.84 0.66 0.16
C VAL A 18 -10.36 -0.34 -0.87
N LEU A 19 -9.94 -0.25 -2.13
CA LEU A 19 -10.35 -1.19 -3.17
C LEU A 19 -9.86 -2.61 -2.88
N HIS A 20 -8.61 -2.77 -2.45
CA HIS A 20 -8.03 -4.07 -2.08
C HIS A 20 -8.76 -4.68 -0.89
N LEU A 21 -9.12 -3.88 0.12
CA LEU A 21 -9.92 -4.35 1.25
C LEU A 21 -11.31 -4.79 0.81
N ALA A 22 -11.97 -4.01 -0.05
CA ALA A 22 -13.27 -4.36 -0.59
C ALA A 22 -13.22 -5.66 -1.41
N TYR A 23 -12.20 -5.82 -2.27
CA TYR A 23 -11.96 -7.05 -3.01
C TYR A 23 -11.64 -8.26 -2.13
N THR A 24 -11.07 -8.03 -0.93
CA THR A 24 -10.74 -9.09 0.03
C THR A 24 -11.99 -9.66 0.71
N PHE A 25 -12.97 -8.82 1.05
CA PHE A 25 -14.13 -9.24 1.84
C PHE A 25 -15.44 -9.36 1.06
N PHE A 26 -15.59 -8.61 -0.04
CA PHE A 26 -16.86 -8.48 -0.75
C PHE A 26 -16.77 -8.90 -2.23
N GLY A 27 -15.59 -9.28 -2.70
CA GLY A 27 -15.36 -9.75 -4.06
C GLY A 27 -14.77 -11.15 -4.10
N THR A 28 -14.64 -11.70 -5.31
CA THR A 28 -13.94 -12.96 -5.58
C THR A 28 -12.61 -12.71 -6.30
N ASN A 29 -12.14 -11.46 -6.33
CA ASN A 29 -10.96 -11.04 -7.08
C ASN A 29 -9.67 -11.72 -6.58
N PHE A 30 -9.63 -12.11 -5.30
CA PHE A 30 -8.51 -12.84 -4.69
C PHE A 30 -8.79 -14.33 -4.48
N ASP A 31 -9.92 -14.83 -4.98
CA ASP A 31 -10.21 -16.25 -4.93
C ASP A 31 -9.35 -16.99 -5.98
N PRO A 32 -8.84 -18.19 -5.65
CA PRO A 32 -8.27 -19.07 -6.66
C PRO A 32 -9.31 -19.38 -7.73
N ARG A 33 -8.92 -19.30 -9.01
CA ARG A 33 -9.79 -19.66 -10.13
C ARG A 33 -10.20 -21.13 -10.11
N ASP A 34 -9.33 -22.02 -9.61
CA ASP A 34 -9.63 -23.44 -9.46
C ASP A 34 -10.27 -23.72 -8.10
N ALA A 35 -11.50 -24.26 -8.13
CA ALA A 35 -12.25 -24.65 -6.94
C ALA A 35 -11.52 -25.71 -6.09
N ASN A 36 -10.69 -26.55 -6.69
CA ASN A 36 -9.87 -27.53 -5.95
C ASN A 36 -8.84 -26.85 -5.05
N VAL A 37 -8.21 -25.77 -5.55
CA VAL A 37 -7.25 -24.98 -4.77
C VAL A 37 -7.96 -24.28 -3.62
N ALA A 38 -9.12 -23.67 -3.88
CA ALA A 38 -9.92 -23.04 -2.84
C ALA A 38 -10.36 -24.04 -1.76
N ARG A 39 -10.75 -25.27 -2.13
CA ARG A 39 -11.05 -26.34 -1.17
C ARG A 39 -9.82 -26.74 -0.35
N ALA A 40 -8.68 -26.98 -1.00
CA ALA A 40 -7.44 -27.34 -0.31
C ALA A 40 -6.97 -26.24 0.66
N MET A 41 -7.10 -24.97 0.28
CA MET A 41 -6.77 -23.85 1.17
C MET A 41 -7.65 -23.79 2.42
N ARG A 42 -8.92 -24.21 2.31
CA ARG A 42 -9.86 -24.25 3.44
C ARG A 42 -9.64 -25.47 4.34
N SER A 43 -9.11 -26.57 3.82
CA SER A 43 -8.87 -27.82 4.57
C SER A 43 -7.44 -28.01 5.04
N SER A 44 -6.52 -27.09 4.73
CA SER A 44 -5.11 -27.14 5.15
C SER A 44 -4.70 -25.90 5.93
N SER A 45 -3.65 -26.03 6.72
CA SER A 45 -3.05 -24.95 7.50
C SER A 45 -1.62 -24.67 7.05
N PRO A 46 -1.08 -23.47 7.30
CA PRO A 46 0.36 -23.25 7.20
C PRO A 46 1.12 -24.26 8.06
N ARG A 47 2.39 -24.54 7.72
CA ARG A 47 3.25 -25.39 8.56
C ARG A 47 3.52 -24.79 9.94
N LEU A 48 3.42 -23.46 10.06
CA LEU A 48 3.69 -22.73 11.30
C LEU A 48 2.71 -23.08 12.44
N THR A 49 1.42 -23.24 12.13
CA THR A 49 0.37 -23.52 13.13
C THR A 49 -0.87 -24.15 12.47
N ARG A 50 -1.68 -24.85 13.27
CA ARG A 50 -3.00 -25.39 12.88
C ARG A 50 -4.18 -24.48 13.28
N ASP A 51 -3.93 -23.38 13.98
CA ASP A 51 -4.99 -22.47 14.49
C ASP A 51 -5.70 -21.67 13.39
N THR A 52 -5.12 -21.66 12.17
CA THR A 52 -5.68 -21.01 11.00
C THR A 52 -5.58 -21.90 9.78
N THR A 53 -6.39 -21.62 8.76
CA THR A 53 -6.30 -22.31 7.47
C THR A 53 -5.52 -21.44 6.48
N MET A 54 -5.01 -22.03 5.40
CA MET A 54 -4.39 -21.25 4.31
C MET A 54 -5.37 -20.21 3.75
N TRP A 55 -6.68 -20.52 3.73
CA TRP A 55 -7.73 -19.57 3.35
C TRP A 55 -7.83 -18.39 4.31
N LYS A 56 -7.96 -18.65 5.62
CA LYS A 56 -8.05 -17.58 6.63
C LYS A 56 -6.78 -16.72 6.66
N ALA A 57 -5.60 -17.34 6.51
CA ALA A 57 -4.34 -16.62 6.40
C ALA A 57 -4.30 -15.74 5.15
N TRP A 58 -4.74 -16.25 3.99
CA TRP A 58 -4.82 -15.47 2.75
C TRP A 58 -5.71 -14.23 2.88
N ILE A 59 -6.91 -14.37 3.46
CA ILE A 59 -7.80 -13.24 3.75
C ILE A 59 -7.14 -12.27 4.73
N GLY A 60 -6.59 -12.78 5.83
CA GLY A 60 -5.94 -11.97 6.87
C GLY A 60 -4.74 -11.17 6.35
N PHE A 61 -3.89 -11.76 5.51
CA PHE A 61 -2.75 -11.06 4.91
C PHE A 61 -3.17 -9.99 3.90
N ASN A 62 -4.20 -10.23 3.09
CA ASN A 62 -4.71 -9.21 2.17
C ASN A 62 -5.40 -8.06 2.92
N ALA A 63 -6.14 -8.38 3.99
CA ALA A 63 -6.76 -7.37 4.85
C ALA A 63 -5.70 -6.53 5.58
N SER A 64 -4.67 -7.15 6.17
CA SER A 64 -3.60 -6.41 6.86
C SER A 64 -2.76 -5.57 5.90
N HIS A 65 -2.52 -6.06 4.68
CA HIS A 65 -1.88 -5.29 3.62
C HIS A 65 -2.67 -4.02 3.28
N SER A 66 -3.99 -4.15 3.14
CA SER A 66 -4.89 -3.02 2.89
C SER A 66 -4.85 -2.01 4.03
N LEU A 67 -4.94 -2.48 5.28
CA LEU A 67 -4.86 -1.63 6.47
C LEU A 67 -3.51 -0.88 6.54
N GLY A 68 -2.41 -1.53 6.18
CA GLY A 68 -1.09 -0.89 6.09
C GLY A 68 -1.07 0.25 5.06
N ALA A 69 -1.59 0.02 3.86
CA ALA A 69 -1.69 1.04 2.81
C ALA A 69 -2.60 2.20 3.21
N MET A 70 -3.74 1.92 3.84
CA MET A 70 -4.69 2.92 4.33
C MET A 70 -4.10 3.75 5.47
N LEU A 71 -3.43 3.13 6.44
CA LEU A 71 -2.76 3.84 7.53
C LEU A 71 -1.65 4.75 6.99
N PHE A 72 -0.81 4.22 6.11
CA PHE A 72 0.22 5.01 5.42
C PHE A 72 -0.39 6.23 4.71
N SER A 73 -1.46 6.02 3.95
CA SER A 73 -2.20 7.08 3.29
C SER A 73 -2.70 8.15 4.26
N LEU A 74 -3.42 7.74 5.32
CA LEU A 74 -4.00 8.66 6.30
C LEU A 74 -2.93 9.49 7.02
N VAL A 75 -1.80 8.88 7.40
CA VAL A 75 -0.68 9.60 8.03
C VAL A 75 -0.17 10.70 7.11
N TYR A 76 0.16 10.40 5.84
CA TYR A 76 0.71 11.40 4.94
C TYR A 76 -0.33 12.40 4.41
N LEU A 77 -1.60 12.00 4.29
CA LEU A 77 -2.69 12.95 4.00
C LEU A 77 -2.87 13.94 5.15
N MET A 78 -2.90 13.47 6.40
CA MET A 78 -3.02 14.33 7.58
C MET A 78 -1.82 15.27 7.70
N LEU A 79 -0.59 14.74 7.57
CA LEU A 79 0.63 15.54 7.65
C LEU A 79 0.67 16.58 6.53
N ALA A 80 0.41 16.22 5.27
CA ALA A 80 0.46 17.17 4.17
C ALA A 80 -0.71 18.18 4.18
N ALA A 81 -1.91 17.79 4.63
CA ALA A 81 -3.07 18.68 4.63
C ALA A 81 -3.11 19.63 5.84
N ARG A 82 -2.65 19.17 7.02
CA ARG A 82 -2.83 19.90 8.29
C ARG A 82 -1.54 20.26 8.99
N HIS A 83 -0.44 19.55 8.72
CA HIS A 83 0.83 19.71 9.43
C HIS A 83 2.02 19.80 8.46
N MET A 84 1.83 20.51 7.34
CA MET A 84 2.85 20.57 6.28
C MET A 84 4.17 21.17 6.78
N ASP A 85 4.12 22.06 7.77
CA ASP A 85 5.31 22.65 8.40
C ASP A 85 6.21 21.61 9.06
N MET A 86 5.63 20.54 9.63
CA MET A 86 6.40 19.42 10.19
C MET A 86 7.19 18.69 9.10
N LEU A 87 6.56 18.47 7.92
CA LEU A 87 7.24 17.86 6.79
C LEU A 87 8.34 18.78 6.24
N ARG A 88 8.12 20.11 6.22
CA ARG A 88 9.13 21.10 5.80
C ARG A 88 10.34 21.15 6.74
N GLN A 89 10.11 21.13 8.05
CA GLN A 89 11.17 21.10 9.06
C GLN A 89 11.93 19.78 9.07
N SER A 90 11.31 18.69 8.62
CA SER A 90 11.94 17.37 8.55
C SER A 90 11.56 16.63 7.25
N PRO A 91 12.16 17.00 6.10
CA PRO A 91 11.88 16.38 4.79
C PRO A 91 12.17 14.88 4.75
N THR A 92 12.99 14.37 5.68
CA THR A 92 13.27 12.94 5.87
C THR A 92 12.01 12.10 5.97
N PHE A 93 10.92 12.61 6.57
CA PHE A 93 9.65 11.88 6.60
C PHE A 93 9.09 11.61 5.20
N VAL A 94 9.21 12.57 4.28
CA VAL A 94 8.74 12.39 2.89
C VAL A 94 9.65 11.43 2.12
N TRP A 95 10.97 11.47 2.37
CA TRP A 95 11.91 10.49 1.83
C TRP A 95 11.60 9.06 2.30
N LEU A 96 11.26 8.89 3.58
CA LEU A 96 10.83 7.59 4.11
C LEU A 96 9.54 7.10 3.42
N ALA A 97 8.60 8.00 3.14
CA ALA A 97 7.42 7.71 2.32
C ALA A 97 7.81 7.20 0.93
N GLY A 98 8.76 7.88 0.28
CA GLY A 98 9.29 7.50 -1.03
C GLY A 98 9.98 6.15 -1.02
N ILE A 99 10.81 5.85 -0.01
CA ILE A 99 11.49 4.56 0.15
C ILE A 99 10.49 3.43 0.39
N ALA A 100 9.53 3.64 1.29
CA ALA A 100 8.44 2.68 1.51
C ALA A 100 7.67 2.42 0.20
N SER A 101 7.35 3.48 -0.54
CA SER A 101 6.64 3.39 -1.81
C SER A 101 7.46 2.64 -2.88
N ALA A 102 8.77 2.89 -2.96
CA ALA A 102 9.67 2.16 -3.85
C ALA A 102 9.76 0.67 -3.50
N ALA A 103 9.71 0.31 -2.22
CA ALA A 103 9.65 -1.10 -1.81
C ALA A 103 8.36 -1.78 -2.32
N TYR A 104 7.23 -1.05 -2.32
CA TYR A 104 5.98 -1.53 -2.93
C TYR A 104 6.08 -1.69 -4.45
N VAL A 105 6.85 -0.85 -5.15
CA VAL A 105 7.16 -1.05 -6.59
C VAL A 105 7.90 -2.36 -6.80
N VAL A 106 8.92 -2.65 -5.99
CA VAL A 106 9.69 -3.90 -6.07
C VAL A 106 8.80 -5.12 -5.78
N LEU A 107 7.94 -5.04 -4.77
CA LEU A 107 6.95 -6.11 -4.49
C LEU A 107 5.98 -6.28 -5.66
N SER A 108 5.50 -5.18 -6.25
CA SER A 108 4.59 -5.20 -7.38
C SER A 108 5.21 -5.86 -8.61
N LEU A 109 6.50 -5.58 -8.88
CA LEU A 109 7.26 -6.18 -9.98
C LEU A 109 7.43 -7.69 -9.81
N ARG A 110 7.69 -8.15 -8.57
CA ARG A 110 8.09 -9.53 -8.31
C ARG A 110 6.92 -10.46 -8.01
N TYR A 111 5.88 -9.95 -7.35
CA TYR A 111 4.84 -10.80 -6.76
C TYR A 111 3.41 -10.43 -7.16
N TRP A 112 3.19 -9.21 -7.68
CA TRP A 112 1.83 -8.77 -8.01
C TRP A 112 1.65 -8.59 -9.52
N PHE A 113 0.89 -7.58 -9.93
CA PHE A 113 0.46 -7.37 -11.31
C PHE A 113 0.52 -5.88 -11.69
N ARG A 114 0.24 -5.61 -12.96
CA ARG A 114 0.53 -4.31 -13.62
C ARG A 114 -0.16 -3.10 -12.98
N ILE A 115 -1.37 -3.26 -12.45
CA ILE A 115 -2.15 -2.14 -11.90
C ILE A 115 -1.51 -1.61 -10.60
N PRO A 116 -1.26 -2.43 -9.55
CA PRO A 116 -0.48 -2.01 -8.39
C PRO A 116 0.90 -1.46 -8.75
N LEU A 117 1.57 -2.06 -9.74
CA LEU A 117 2.87 -1.58 -10.21
C LEU A 117 2.80 -0.14 -10.72
N ALA A 118 1.89 0.15 -11.65
CA ALA A 118 1.77 1.48 -12.22
C ALA A 118 1.39 2.51 -11.14
N ALA A 119 0.43 2.17 -10.28
CA ALA A 119 -0.04 3.08 -9.25
C ALA A 119 1.05 3.37 -8.18
N THR A 120 1.77 2.34 -7.71
CA THR A 120 2.87 2.52 -6.74
C THR A 120 4.07 3.23 -7.38
N ALA A 121 4.34 3.04 -8.68
CA ALA A 121 5.36 3.80 -9.39
C ALA A 121 5.01 5.30 -9.45
N ILE A 122 3.77 5.64 -9.81
CA ILE A 122 3.29 7.03 -9.82
C ILE A 122 3.37 7.64 -8.41
N ALA A 123 2.90 6.93 -7.38
CA ALA A 123 2.99 7.40 -6.01
C ALA A 123 4.44 7.61 -5.55
N THR A 124 5.35 6.72 -5.96
CA THR A 124 6.80 6.87 -5.68
C THR A 124 7.35 8.12 -6.32
N SER A 125 7.04 8.37 -7.60
CA SER A 125 7.43 9.60 -8.29
C SER A 125 6.90 10.84 -7.60
N CYS A 126 5.65 10.81 -7.12
CA CYS A 126 5.07 11.90 -6.34
C CYS A 126 5.83 12.16 -5.04
N PHE A 127 6.14 11.14 -4.23
CA PHE A 127 6.88 11.33 -2.98
C PHE A 127 8.33 11.79 -3.23
N VAL A 128 9.01 11.26 -4.24
CA VAL A 128 10.38 11.66 -4.59
C VAL A 128 10.40 13.11 -5.10
N ALA A 129 9.52 13.47 -6.04
CA ALA A 129 9.43 14.85 -6.53
C ALA A 129 8.99 15.83 -5.42
N GLY A 130 8.07 15.40 -4.55
CA GLY A 130 7.67 16.16 -3.37
C GLY A 130 8.84 16.43 -2.43
N SER A 131 9.67 15.41 -2.19
CA SER A 131 10.87 15.53 -1.35
C SER A 131 11.91 16.46 -1.98
N LEU A 132 12.22 16.28 -3.27
CA LEU A 132 13.19 17.12 -3.99
C LEU A 132 12.77 18.59 -4.00
N THR A 133 11.50 18.88 -4.31
CA THR A 133 10.98 20.26 -4.33
C THR A 133 10.92 20.90 -2.95
N MET A 134 10.84 20.11 -1.87
CA MET A 134 10.98 20.63 -0.50
C MET A 134 12.42 20.90 -0.12
N SER A 135 13.36 20.04 -0.50
CA SER A 135 14.78 20.20 -0.17
C SER A 135 15.48 21.29 -0.99
N MET A 136 14.93 21.65 -2.16
CA MET A 136 15.46 22.72 -3.02
C MET A 136 14.86 24.10 -2.70
N GLY A 137 13.74 24.15 -1.96
CA GLY A 137 13.13 25.40 -1.51
C GLY A 137 13.73 25.83 -0.17
N TYR A 138 14.78 26.65 -0.21
CA TYR A 138 15.10 27.58 0.87
C TYR A 138 14.12 28.75 0.84
#